data_AF-A0A3D3VY54-F1
#
_entry.id   AF-A0A3D3VY54-F1
#
_cell.length_a   1.000
_cell.length_b   1.000
_cell.length_c   1.000
_cell.angle_alpha   90.00
_cell.angle_beta   90.00
_cell.angle_gamma   90.00
#
_symmetry.space_group_name_H-M   'P 1'
#
loop_
_entity.id
_entity.type
_entity.pdbx_description
1 polymer ?
#
loop_
_entity_poly.entity_id
_entity_poly.type
_entity_poly.pdbx_seq_one_letter_code
_entity_poly.pdbx_strand_id
1 'polypeptide(L)'
;MEPFQFKEDVTMYDVKVVVEGTGRGLLMHKFSIAASAGLENEVKKAKAVKFTPEVDAEMVAYRLDKVDGQEKGQLCLPAEHFLSSITAAGTSFQKKGQGKKTYKGAFQGSVEVSPDYIGLTNVSGNALMDYEIDSRPVRIKATQGRIIRHRPHIKIWRASFTIQVADDSIPLEVVQAALEEAGKSKCVGDYRPRYGQFRIVSFEQ
;
A
#
# COMPACT_ATOMS: atom_id res chain seq x y z
N MET A 1 22.69 -34.86 -15.19
CA MET A 1 22.54 -33.48 -14.70
C MET A 1 21.33 -33.52 -13.79
N GLU A 2 21.53 -33.59 -12.48
CA GLU A 2 20.40 -33.62 -11.56
C GLU A 2 19.65 -32.29 -11.61
N PRO A 3 18.31 -32.30 -11.59
CA PRO A 3 17.53 -31.07 -11.60
C PRO A 3 17.83 -30.28 -10.33
N PHE A 4 18.12 -28.99 -10.49
CA PHE A 4 18.25 -28.03 -9.40
C PHE A 4 16.92 -27.97 -8.66
N GLN A 5 16.83 -28.63 -7.50
CA GLN A 5 15.69 -28.53 -6.61
C GLN A 5 15.70 -27.12 -6.01
N PHE A 6 14.72 -26.30 -6.37
CA PHE A 6 14.41 -25.08 -5.63
C PHE A 6 14.08 -25.51 -4.19
N LYS A 7 14.90 -25.05 -3.23
CA LYS A 7 14.59 -25.23 -1.81
C LYS A 7 13.23 -24.60 -1.54
N GLU A 8 12.37 -25.37 -0.90
CA GLU A 8 11.06 -24.99 -0.38
C GLU A 8 11.11 -23.61 0.30
N ASP A 9 10.02 -22.85 0.16
CA ASP A 9 9.82 -21.50 0.67
C ASP A 9 10.54 -21.28 2.01
N VAL A 10 11.58 -20.44 2.00
CA VAL A 10 12.37 -20.10 3.19
C VAL A 10 11.57 -19.09 4.01
N THR A 11 10.38 -19.46 4.46
CA THR A 11 9.61 -18.69 5.43
C THR A 11 9.90 -19.25 6.82
N MET A 12 10.43 -18.43 7.71
CA MET A 12 10.75 -18.84 9.09
C MET A 12 9.51 -18.75 9.98
N TYR A 13 8.73 -17.68 9.83
CA TYR A 13 7.46 -17.51 10.50
C TYR A 13 6.54 -16.57 9.73
N ASP A 14 5.24 -16.78 9.92
CA ASP A 14 4.18 -15.91 9.41
C ASP A 14 3.56 -15.13 10.56
N VAL A 15 3.06 -13.95 10.25
CA VAL A 15 2.26 -13.15 11.18
C VAL A 15 0.99 -12.71 10.50
N LYS A 16 -0.15 -13.15 11.00
CA LYS A 16 -1.47 -12.66 10.62
C LYS A 16 -1.71 -11.31 11.29
N VAL A 17 -2.02 -10.33 10.46
CA VAL A 17 -2.17 -8.94 10.87
C VAL A 17 -3.52 -8.43 10.42
N VAL A 18 -4.19 -7.71 11.32
CA VAL A 18 -5.32 -6.85 10.98
C VAL A 18 -4.97 -5.43 11.39
N VAL A 19 -5.04 -4.50 10.44
CA VAL A 19 -4.87 -3.08 10.68
C VAL A 19 -6.14 -2.32 10.40
N GLU A 20 -6.30 -1.18 11.08
CA GLU A 20 -7.41 -0.26 10.89
C GLU A 20 -6.88 1.14 10.60
N GLY A 21 -7.45 1.76 9.58
CA GLY A 21 -7.18 3.14 9.21
C GLY A 21 -7.51 4.14 10.30
N THR A 22 -6.65 5.13 10.48
CA THR A 22 -6.85 6.21 11.46
C THR A 22 -6.75 7.59 10.80
N GLY A 23 -7.05 8.64 11.57
CA GLY A 23 -6.87 10.02 11.13
C GLY A 23 -7.79 10.39 9.97
N ARG A 24 -7.20 10.81 8.84
CA ARG A 24 -7.94 11.32 7.67
C ARG A 24 -8.45 10.22 6.73
N GLY A 25 -8.21 8.94 7.02
CA GLY A 25 -8.54 7.83 6.14
C GLY A 25 -7.48 7.59 5.06
N LEU A 26 -7.84 6.88 4.00
CA LEU A 26 -6.96 6.43 2.92
C LEU A 26 -7.26 7.16 1.61
N LEU A 27 -6.20 7.66 0.96
CA LEU A 27 -6.26 8.13 -0.44
C LEU A 27 -5.57 7.13 -1.36
N MET A 28 -6.21 6.84 -2.48
CA MET A 28 -5.65 6.00 -3.53
C MET A 28 -5.12 6.81 -4.70
N HIS A 29 -4.10 6.27 -5.35
CA HIS A 29 -3.60 6.81 -6.62
C HIS A 29 -2.87 5.71 -7.40
N LYS A 30 -3.62 4.80 -8.00
CA LYS A 30 -3.10 3.75 -8.87
C LYS A 30 -2.42 4.37 -10.08
N PHE A 31 -1.18 3.97 -10.32
CA PHE A 31 -0.47 4.32 -11.53
C PHE A 31 -1.06 3.54 -12.70
N SER A 32 -1.51 4.24 -13.74
CA SER A 32 -1.98 3.62 -14.98
C SER A 32 -0.88 3.71 -16.04
N ILE A 33 -0.49 2.57 -16.61
CA ILE A 33 0.48 2.50 -17.71
C ILE A 33 -0.05 3.22 -18.96
N ALA A 34 -1.37 3.19 -19.19
CA ALA A 34 -1.97 3.96 -20.29
C ALA A 34 -1.77 5.48 -20.11
N ALA A 35 -1.76 5.95 -18.86
CA ALA A 35 -1.46 7.35 -18.55
C ALA A 35 0.04 7.71 -18.71
N SER A 36 0.96 6.74 -18.60
CA SER A 36 2.39 6.96 -18.83
C SER A 36 2.82 6.78 -20.30
N ALA A 37 2.23 5.83 -21.03
CA ALA A 37 2.48 5.63 -22.45
C ALA A 37 2.01 6.82 -23.31
N GLY A 38 0.92 7.50 -22.89
CA GLY A 38 0.51 8.78 -23.47
C GLY A 38 1.51 9.93 -23.19
N LEU A 39 2.27 9.84 -22.10
CA LEU A 39 3.32 10.82 -21.77
C LEU A 39 4.59 10.64 -22.62
N GLU A 40 4.91 9.41 -23.01
CA GLU A 40 6.11 9.13 -23.84
C GLU A 40 5.91 9.46 -25.32
N ASN A 41 4.69 9.36 -25.86
CA ASN A 41 4.42 9.56 -27.29
C ASN A 41 3.70 10.87 -27.66
N GLU A 42 3.09 11.62 -26.73
CA GLU A 42 2.32 12.83 -27.04
C GLU A 42 2.80 14.11 -26.32
N VAL A 43 4.08 14.47 -26.49
CA VAL A 43 4.57 15.85 -26.24
C VAL A 43 3.95 16.87 -27.22
N LYS A 44 3.02 16.46 -28.10
CA LYS A 44 2.35 17.33 -29.07
C LYS A 44 0.83 17.34 -28.89
N LYS A 45 0.35 18.32 -28.12
CA LYS A 45 -1.01 18.89 -28.23
C LYS A 45 -2.22 17.92 -28.14
N ALA A 46 -2.17 16.86 -27.36
CA ALA A 46 -3.41 16.17 -26.99
C ALA A 46 -4.20 17.08 -26.03
N LYS A 47 -5.37 17.57 -26.46
CA LYS A 47 -6.36 18.18 -25.55
C LYS A 47 -6.62 17.16 -24.45
N ALA A 48 -6.23 17.47 -23.21
CA ALA A 48 -6.55 16.63 -22.07
C ALA A 48 -8.06 16.39 -22.06
N VAL A 49 -8.46 15.15 -22.36
CA VAL A 49 -9.87 14.75 -22.27
C VAL A 49 -10.25 14.97 -20.82
N LYS A 50 -11.13 15.95 -20.58
CA LYS A 50 -11.56 16.29 -19.23
C LYS A 50 -12.65 15.30 -18.83
N PHE A 51 -12.24 14.26 -18.12
CA PHE A 51 -13.17 13.31 -17.53
C PHE A 51 -13.97 13.94 -16.39
N THR A 52 -15.10 13.34 -16.04
CA THR A 52 -15.83 13.71 -14.83
C THR A 52 -15.04 13.26 -13.59
N PRO A 53 -15.26 13.89 -12.42
CA PRO A 53 -14.59 13.51 -11.17
C PRO A 53 -14.68 12.02 -10.85
N GLU A 54 -15.82 11.39 -11.18
CA GLU A 54 -16.11 9.99 -10.91
C GLU A 54 -15.23 9.07 -11.74
N VAL A 55 -15.09 9.37 -13.04
CA VAL A 55 -14.25 8.59 -13.96
C VAL A 55 -12.76 8.76 -13.61
N ASP A 56 -12.32 9.99 -13.34
CA ASP A 56 -10.92 10.27 -12.97
C ASP A 56 -10.53 9.58 -11.66
N ALA A 57 -11.41 9.61 -10.65
CA ALA A 57 -11.18 8.91 -9.39
C ALA A 57 -11.17 7.37 -9.58
N GLU A 58 -12.08 6.82 -10.38
CA GLU A 58 -12.18 5.38 -10.62
C GLU A 58 -10.94 4.85 -11.37
N MET A 59 -10.39 5.61 -12.32
CA MET A 59 -9.16 5.25 -13.05
C MET A 59 -7.93 5.06 -12.13
N VAL A 60 -7.92 5.76 -11.00
CA VAL A 60 -6.82 5.71 -10.02
C VAL A 60 -7.19 4.92 -8.75
N ALA A 61 -8.34 4.23 -8.76
CA ALA A 61 -8.72 3.30 -7.70
C ALA A 61 -7.98 1.97 -7.81
N TYR A 62 -7.60 1.41 -6.67
CA TYR A 62 -7.16 0.02 -6.59
C TYR A 62 -8.39 -0.85 -6.31
N ARG A 63 -8.64 -1.81 -7.20
CA ARG A 63 -9.71 -2.80 -7.07
C ARG A 63 -9.17 -4.20 -7.36
N LEU A 64 -9.74 -5.18 -6.66
CA LEU A 64 -9.67 -6.58 -7.03
C LEU A 64 -10.50 -6.82 -8.29
N ASP A 65 -10.30 -7.99 -8.90
CA ASP A 65 -11.17 -8.45 -9.97
C ASP A 65 -12.61 -8.59 -9.47
N LYS A 66 -13.54 -8.34 -10.38
CA LYS A 66 -14.97 -8.44 -10.09
C LYS A 66 -15.32 -9.90 -9.87
N VAL A 67 -16.14 -10.16 -8.86
CA VAL A 67 -16.80 -11.45 -8.71
C VAL A 67 -18.09 -11.44 -9.54
N ASP A 68 -18.48 -12.58 -10.08
CA ASP A 68 -19.70 -12.72 -10.89
C ASP A 68 -20.92 -12.12 -10.17
N GLY A 69 -21.65 -11.25 -10.88
CA GLY A 69 -22.82 -10.55 -10.35
C GLY A 69 -22.54 -9.20 -9.68
N GLN A 70 -21.27 -8.77 -9.56
CA GLN A 70 -20.92 -7.44 -9.04
C GLN A 70 -20.57 -6.44 -10.16
N GLU A 71 -21.10 -5.22 -10.07
CA GLU A 71 -20.79 -4.16 -11.03
C GLU A 71 -19.33 -3.68 -10.94
N LYS A 72 -18.72 -3.78 -9.75
CA LYS A 72 -17.36 -3.33 -9.45
C LYS A 72 -16.68 -4.29 -8.47
N GLY A 73 -15.35 -4.38 -8.56
CA GLY A 73 -14.55 -5.18 -7.65
C GLY A 73 -14.33 -4.47 -6.33
N GLN A 74 -14.05 -5.24 -5.28
CA GLN A 74 -13.72 -4.73 -3.95
C GLN A 74 -12.49 -3.83 -4.00
N LEU A 75 -12.51 -2.73 -3.25
CA LEU A 75 -11.37 -1.83 -3.09
C LEU A 75 -10.23 -2.56 -2.38
N CYS A 76 -9.00 -2.39 -2.84
CA CYS A 76 -7.84 -3.06 -2.27
C CYS A 76 -6.64 -2.12 -2.12
N LEU A 77 -5.60 -2.59 -1.44
CA LEU A 77 -4.28 -1.99 -1.48
C LEU A 77 -3.24 -3.03 -1.93
N PRO A 78 -2.25 -2.64 -2.74
CA PRO A 78 -1.11 -3.51 -3.00
C PRO A 78 -0.35 -3.82 -1.70
N ALA A 79 0.08 -5.06 -1.53
CA ALA A 79 0.98 -5.52 -0.46
C ALA A 79 2.22 -4.63 -0.34
N GLU A 80 2.77 -4.22 -1.49
CA GLU A 80 3.92 -3.34 -1.60
C GLU A 80 3.75 -2.03 -0.81
N HIS A 81 2.52 -1.50 -0.67
CA HIS A 81 2.30 -0.31 0.14
C HIS A 81 2.64 -0.55 1.61
N PHE A 82 2.28 -1.71 2.15
CA PHE A 82 2.60 -2.08 3.53
C PHE A 82 4.07 -2.45 3.66
N LEU A 83 4.62 -3.24 2.75
CA LEU A 83 6.04 -3.62 2.76
C LEU A 83 6.96 -2.39 2.70
N SER A 84 6.70 -1.48 1.77
CA SER A 84 7.43 -0.19 1.67
C SER A 84 7.31 0.64 2.94
N SER A 85 6.14 0.63 3.61
CA SER A 85 5.89 1.36 4.84
C SER A 85 6.70 0.78 6.03
N ILE A 86 6.66 -0.55 6.19
CA ILE A 86 7.41 -1.30 7.21
C ILE A 86 8.92 -1.15 6.99
N THR A 87 9.38 -1.31 5.75
CA THR A 87 10.78 -1.13 5.37
C THR A 87 11.27 0.28 5.69
N ALA A 88 10.47 1.30 5.39
CA ALA A 88 10.79 2.68 5.73
C ALA A 88 10.81 2.93 7.25
N ALA A 89 9.96 2.24 8.02
CA ALA A 89 9.97 2.30 9.48
C ALA A 89 11.21 1.60 10.08
N GLY A 90 11.75 0.60 9.38
CA GLY A 90 12.98 -0.11 9.76
C GLY A 90 14.21 0.77 9.99
N THR A 91 14.23 2.02 9.49
CA THR A 91 15.29 2.98 9.80
C THR A 91 15.33 3.42 11.26
N SER A 92 14.20 3.33 11.96
CA SER A 92 14.07 3.75 13.37
C SER A 92 14.59 2.70 14.35
N PHE A 93 14.84 1.47 13.90
CA PHE A 93 15.23 0.34 14.74
C PHE A 93 16.67 -0.07 14.43
N GLN A 94 17.55 0.10 15.42
CA GLN A 94 18.96 -0.31 15.32
C GLN A 94 19.14 -1.77 15.75
N LYS A 95 19.98 -2.50 15.01
CA LYS A 95 20.37 -3.87 15.37
C LYS A 95 21.34 -3.82 16.55
N LYS A 96 20.91 -4.33 17.72
CA LYS A 96 21.76 -4.39 18.93
C LYS A 96 23.07 -5.11 18.61
N GLY A 97 24.20 -4.52 19.03
CA GLY A 97 25.54 -5.09 18.81
C GLY A 97 26.13 -4.91 17.41
N GLN A 98 25.40 -4.34 16.44
CA GLN A 98 25.89 -4.10 15.07
C GLN A 98 26.11 -2.61 14.75
N GLY A 99 26.42 -1.80 15.77
CA GLY A 99 26.69 -0.38 15.62
C GLY A 99 25.47 0.40 15.09
N LYS A 100 25.66 1.18 14.01
CA LYS A 100 24.62 2.04 13.41
C LYS A 100 23.72 1.32 12.38
N LYS A 101 23.86 -0.01 12.22
CA LYS A 101 23.04 -0.76 11.26
C LYS A 101 21.59 -0.82 11.73
N THR A 102 20.66 -0.64 10.79
CA THR A 102 19.21 -0.64 11.05
C THR A 102 18.54 -1.86 10.41
N TYR A 103 17.29 -2.13 10.78
CA TYR A 103 16.52 -3.24 10.22
C TYR A 103 16.00 -3.00 8.80
N LYS A 104 16.14 -1.78 8.24
CA LYS A 104 15.68 -1.45 6.87
C LYS A 104 16.14 -2.47 5.82
N GLY A 105 17.43 -2.80 5.79
CA GLY A 105 17.98 -3.73 4.80
C GLY A 105 17.50 -5.17 5.00
N ALA A 106 17.25 -5.56 6.26
CA ALA A 106 16.73 -6.89 6.59
C ALA A 106 15.26 -7.02 6.17
N PHE A 107 14.44 -6.01 6.47
CA PHE A 107 13.05 -5.97 5.99
C PHE A 107 12.96 -5.99 4.46
N GLN A 108 13.81 -5.23 3.76
CA GLN A 108 13.78 -5.19 2.30
C GLN A 108 14.13 -6.54 1.64
N GLY A 109 14.95 -7.38 2.28
CA GLY A 109 15.43 -8.63 1.69
C GLY A 109 14.76 -9.89 2.22
N SER A 110 13.99 -9.81 3.31
CA SER A 110 13.54 -10.98 4.05
C SER A 110 12.13 -10.85 4.63
N VAL A 111 11.39 -9.80 4.26
CA VAL A 111 9.98 -9.64 4.61
C VAL A 111 9.14 -9.50 3.36
N GLU A 112 8.09 -10.30 3.28
CA GLU A 112 7.08 -10.27 2.24
C GLU A 112 5.71 -9.97 2.88
N VAL A 113 4.80 -9.35 2.13
CA VAL A 113 3.41 -9.16 2.57
C VAL A 113 2.50 -9.88 1.59
N SER A 114 1.62 -10.72 2.11
CA SER A 114 0.70 -11.54 1.31
C SER A 114 -0.76 -11.33 1.74
N PRO A 115 -1.73 -11.33 0.82
CA PRO A 115 -1.60 -11.47 -0.63
C PRO A 115 -1.18 -10.17 -1.34
N ASP A 116 -0.74 -10.25 -2.61
CA ASP A 116 -0.31 -9.11 -3.45
C ASP A 116 -1.28 -7.94 -3.47
N TYR A 117 -2.58 -8.22 -3.42
CA TYR A 117 -3.64 -7.22 -3.31
C TYR A 117 -4.53 -7.54 -2.11
N ILE A 118 -4.50 -6.66 -1.12
CA ILE A 118 -5.18 -6.81 0.14
C ILE A 118 -6.55 -6.12 0.04
N GLY A 119 -7.62 -6.91 0.07
CA GLY A 119 -8.99 -6.40 0.06
C GLY A 119 -9.27 -5.55 1.30
N LEU A 120 -9.91 -4.40 1.10
CA LEU A 120 -10.30 -3.49 2.17
C LEU A 120 -11.70 -3.81 2.68
N THR A 121 -11.86 -3.78 3.99
CA THR A 121 -13.15 -3.99 4.65
C THR A 121 -13.52 -2.81 5.54
N ASN A 122 -14.78 -2.72 5.94
CA ASN A 122 -15.20 -1.83 7.02
C ASN A 122 -14.89 -2.47 8.39
N VAL A 123 -15.18 -1.76 9.48
CA VAL A 123 -14.98 -2.27 10.85
C VAL A 123 -15.79 -3.53 11.18
N SER A 124 -16.87 -3.79 10.45
CA SER A 124 -17.72 -4.97 10.58
C SER A 124 -17.25 -6.17 9.73
N GLY A 125 -16.18 -6.00 8.94
CA GLY A 125 -15.65 -7.06 8.06
C GLY A 125 -16.28 -7.11 6.66
N ASN A 126 -17.19 -6.20 6.31
CA ASN A 126 -17.79 -6.17 4.98
C ASN A 126 -16.83 -5.54 3.97
N ALA A 127 -16.75 -6.12 2.77
CA ALA A 127 -15.97 -5.59 1.65
C ALA A 127 -16.35 -4.15 1.30
N LEU A 128 -15.36 -3.28 1.10
CA LEU A 128 -15.57 -1.91 0.66
C LEU A 128 -15.65 -1.83 -0.85
N MET A 129 -16.80 -1.36 -1.36
CA MET A 129 -17.05 -1.17 -2.79
C MET A 129 -16.98 0.30 -3.20
N ASP A 130 -17.42 1.19 -2.32
CA ASP A 130 -17.61 2.61 -2.58
C ASP A 130 -16.60 3.48 -1.83
N TYR A 131 -16.42 4.71 -2.33
CA TYR A 131 -15.54 5.71 -1.77
C TYR A 131 -16.10 7.12 -1.99
N GLU A 132 -15.60 8.09 -1.23
CA GLU A 132 -15.82 9.50 -1.49
C GLU A 132 -14.76 10.05 -2.45
N ILE A 133 -15.08 11.10 -3.21
CA ILE A 133 -14.13 11.71 -4.16
C ILE A 133 -13.41 12.88 -3.49
N ASP A 134 -12.09 12.75 -3.28
CA ASP A 134 -11.23 13.86 -2.87
C ASP A 134 -10.77 14.65 -4.10
N SER A 135 -11.19 15.91 -4.19
CA SER A 135 -10.86 16.81 -5.29
C SER A 135 -9.93 17.91 -4.81
N ARG A 136 -8.66 17.89 -5.26
CA ARG A 136 -7.66 18.88 -4.81
C ARG A 136 -6.73 19.33 -5.94
N PRO A 137 -6.24 20.58 -5.90
CA PRO A 137 -5.20 21.02 -6.80
C PRO A 137 -3.87 20.32 -6.48
N VAL A 138 -3.32 19.61 -7.47
CA VAL A 138 -2.00 19.01 -7.43
C VAL A 138 -1.07 19.82 -8.34
N ARG A 139 0.14 20.06 -7.84
CA ARG A 139 1.16 20.80 -8.56
C ARG A 139 1.92 19.88 -9.51
N ILE A 140 2.00 20.27 -10.78
CA ILE A 140 2.83 19.59 -11.77
C ILE A 140 4.27 20.03 -11.54
N LYS A 141 5.18 19.07 -11.28
CA LYS A 141 6.59 19.38 -10.98
C LYS A 141 7.29 20.06 -12.16
N ALA A 142 7.03 19.61 -13.38
CA ALA A 142 7.68 20.13 -14.59
C ALA A 142 7.24 21.56 -14.94
N THR A 143 5.93 21.82 -15.00
CA THR A 143 5.40 23.11 -15.47
C THR A 143 5.06 24.08 -14.35
N GLN A 144 5.18 23.65 -13.09
CA GLN A 144 4.86 24.44 -11.89
C GLN A 144 3.35 24.79 -11.73
N GLY A 145 2.55 24.56 -12.76
CA GLY A 145 1.10 24.76 -12.78
C GLY A 145 0.34 23.80 -11.86
N ARG A 146 -0.96 24.04 -11.72
CA ARG A 146 -1.87 23.23 -10.89
C ARG A 146 -2.94 22.59 -11.77
N ILE A 147 -3.21 21.32 -11.53
CA ILE A 147 -4.36 20.60 -12.08
C ILE A 147 -5.21 20.10 -10.92
N ILE A 148 -6.53 20.16 -11.06
CA ILE A 148 -7.41 19.46 -10.12
C ILE A 148 -7.26 17.97 -10.40
N ARG A 149 -7.05 17.18 -9.35
CA ARG A 149 -7.04 15.73 -9.41
C ARG A 149 -8.13 15.19 -8.51
N HIS A 150 -8.83 14.18 -9.00
CA HIS A 150 -9.87 13.46 -8.27
C HIS A 150 -9.32 12.10 -7.84
N ARG A 151 -9.44 11.77 -6.55
CA ARG A 151 -8.91 10.51 -5.99
C ARG A 151 -9.96 9.82 -5.12
N PRO A 152 -9.98 8.50 -5.08
CA PRO A 152 -10.76 7.75 -4.12
C PRO A 152 -10.29 8.06 -2.70
N HIS A 153 -11.24 8.38 -1.83
CA HIS A 153 -11.06 8.66 -0.42
C HIS A 153 -11.94 7.74 0.41
N ILE A 154 -11.29 6.92 1.25
CA ILE A 154 -11.96 5.94 2.10
C ILE A 154 -11.72 6.36 3.55
N LYS A 155 -12.77 6.83 4.22
CA LYS A 155 -12.67 7.34 5.60
C LYS A 155 -12.36 6.24 6.60
N ILE A 156 -13.06 5.12 6.50
CA ILE A 156 -12.98 3.98 7.42
C ILE A 156 -12.59 2.76 6.60
N TRP A 157 -11.48 2.13 6.97
CA TRP A 157 -11.00 0.93 6.30
C TRP A 157 -10.26 0.03 7.29
N ARG A 158 -10.29 -1.27 7.00
CA ARG A 158 -9.45 -2.30 7.60
C ARG A 158 -8.78 -3.10 6.48
N ALA A 159 -7.62 -3.64 6.79
CA ALA A 159 -6.88 -4.54 5.91
C ALA A 159 -6.39 -5.73 6.74
N SER A 160 -6.54 -6.92 6.19
CA SER A 160 -6.11 -8.17 6.80
C SER A 160 -5.13 -8.84 5.85
N PHE A 161 -3.93 -9.11 6.34
CA PHE A 161 -2.83 -9.65 5.53
C PHE A 161 -1.85 -10.45 6.41
N THR A 162 -0.97 -11.19 5.76
CA THR A 162 0.10 -11.94 6.40
C THR A 162 1.43 -11.27 6.12
N ILE A 163 2.25 -11.08 7.15
CA ILE A 163 3.67 -10.72 7.02
C ILE A 163 4.46 -12.02 7.09
N GLN A 164 5.21 -12.33 6.06
CA GLN A 164 6.04 -13.53 5.99
C GLN A 164 7.50 -13.11 6.20
N VAL A 165 8.19 -13.76 7.14
CA VAL A 165 9.56 -13.40 7.49
C VAL A 165 10.49 -14.57 7.22
N ALA A 166 11.47 -14.33 6.36
CA ALA A 166 12.46 -15.31 5.89
C ALA A 166 13.81 -15.27 6.65
N ASP A 167 13.96 -14.37 7.62
CA ASP A 167 15.19 -14.14 8.38
C ASP A 167 14.90 -14.26 9.90
N ASP A 168 15.47 -15.29 10.53
CA ASP A 168 15.33 -15.59 11.96
C ASP A 168 16.01 -14.53 12.85
N SER A 169 16.90 -13.71 12.29
CA SER A 169 17.54 -12.59 12.99
C SER A 169 16.63 -11.38 13.18
N ILE A 170 15.40 -11.42 12.64
CA ILE A 170 14.36 -10.43 12.81
C ILE A 170 13.39 -10.93 13.89
N PRO A 171 13.45 -10.42 15.13
CA PRO A 171 12.52 -10.83 16.18
C PRO A 171 11.10 -10.34 15.88
N LEU A 172 10.10 -11.12 16.30
CA LEU A 172 8.67 -10.78 16.18
C LEU A 172 8.36 -9.38 16.73
N GLU A 173 8.93 -9.04 17.89
CA GLU A 173 8.76 -7.73 18.54
C GLU A 173 9.23 -6.57 17.64
N VAL A 174 10.28 -6.79 16.85
CA VAL A 174 10.81 -5.78 15.92
C VAL A 174 9.88 -5.62 14.72
N VAL A 175 9.28 -6.70 14.24
CA VAL A 175 8.25 -6.64 13.18
C VAL A 175 7.03 -5.87 13.67
N GLN A 176 6.52 -6.20 14.86
CA GLN A 176 5.38 -5.50 15.46
C GLN A 176 5.69 -4.01 15.65
N ALA A 177 6.82 -3.68 16.26
CA ALA A 177 7.21 -2.29 16.50
C ALA A 177 7.41 -1.51 15.18
N ALA A 178 7.98 -2.15 14.17
CA ALA A 178 8.12 -1.54 12.85
C ALA A 178 6.77 -1.31 12.16
N LEU A 179 5.82 -2.24 12.30
CA LEU A 179 4.47 -2.07 11.78
C LEU A 179 3.72 -0.94 12.50
N GLU A 180 3.86 -0.81 13.82
CA GLU A 180 3.29 0.32 14.57
C GLU A 180 3.88 1.66 14.13
N GLU A 181 5.20 1.73 13.97
CA GLU A 181 5.89 2.94 13.49
C GLU A 181 5.50 3.26 12.05
N ALA A 182 5.34 2.24 11.21
CA ALA A 182 4.84 2.38 9.85
C ALA A 182 3.45 3.03 9.84
N GLY A 183 2.53 2.54 10.69
CA GLY A 183 1.18 3.09 10.81
C GLY A 183 1.12 4.53 11.29
N LYS A 184 2.07 4.95 12.14
CA LYS A 184 2.14 6.31 12.71
C LYS A 184 2.78 7.32 11.76
N SER A 185 3.93 6.99 11.18
CA SER A 185 4.81 7.98 10.51
C SER A 185 5.04 7.74 9.03
N LYS A 186 4.95 6.49 8.55
CA LYS A 186 5.25 6.14 7.14
C LYS A 186 4.00 6.05 6.29
N CYS A 187 2.90 5.54 6.86
CA CYS A 187 1.57 5.44 6.28
C CYS A 187 1.52 4.58 5.00
N VAL A 188 0.33 4.35 4.44
CA VAL A 188 0.11 3.67 3.15
C VAL A 188 -0.64 4.57 2.16
N GLY A 189 -0.65 4.20 0.87
CA GLY A 189 -1.39 4.94 -0.16
C GLY A 189 -0.76 6.28 -0.55
N ASP A 190 -1.59 7.20 -1.02
CA ASP A 190 -1.16 8.50 -1.55
C ASP A 190 -1.20 9.61 -0.48
N TYR A 191 -0.44 10.67 -0.73
CA TYR A 191 -0.34 11.84 0.13
C TYR A 191 0.13 11.55 1.58
N ARG A 192 1.03 10.57 1.70
CA ARG A 192 1.74 10.27 2.94
C ARG A 192 2.60 11.45 3.40
N PRO A 193 2.73 11.73 4.71
CA PRO A 193 2.13 11.00 5.84
C PRO A 193 0.75 11.55 6.28
N ARG A 194 0.08 12.38 5.48
CA ARG A 194 -1.20 13.01 5.89
C ARG A 194 -2.41 12.06 5.79
N TYR A 195 -2.30 11.02 4.98
CA TYR A 195 -3.32 9.99 4.76
C TYR A 195 -2.69 8.60 4.86
N GLY A 196 -3.53 7.60 5.08
CA GLY A 196 -3.14 6.20 5.19
C GLY A 196 -2.42 5.84 6.48
N GLN A 197 -2.63 6.63 7.54
CA GLN A 197 -2.25 6.23 8.90
C GLN A 197 -3.09 5.02 9.31
N PHE A 198 -2.51 4.13 10.11
CA PHE A 198 -3.21 2.95 10.61
C PHE A 198 -2.71 2.56 11.99
N ARG A 199 -3.49 1.73 12.68
CA ARG A 199 -3.13 1.06 13.94
C ARG A 199 -3.32 -0.44 13.79
N ILE A 200 -2.57 -1.21 14.57
CA ILE A 200 -2.73 -2.66 14.67
C ILE A 200 -4.00 -2.95 15.49
N VAL A 201 -4.81 -3.89 15.01
CA VAL A 201 -6.01 -4.41 15.70
C VAL A 201 -5.78 -5.85 16.17
N SER A 202 -5.16 -6.69 15.33
CA SER A 202 -4.70 -8.03 15.68
C SER A 202 -3.31 -8.26 15.08
N PHE A 203 -2.50 -9.03 15.82
CA PHE A 203 -1.14 -9.41 15.45
C PHE A 203 -0.87 -10.79 16.08
N GLU A 204 -0.93 -11.83 15.25
CA GLU A 204 -0.91 -13.23 15.68
C GLU A 204 0.11 -13.99 14.82
N GLN A 205 1.09 -14.64 15.46
CA GLN A 205 2.06 -15.53 14.80
C GLN A 205 1.46 -16.92 14.60
#